data_AF-A0A7Z9KZ98-F1
#
_entry.id   AF-A0A7Z9KZ98-F1
#
_cell.length_a   1.000
_cell.length_b   1.000
_cell.length_c   1.000
_cell.angle_alpha   90.00
_cell.angle_beta   90.00
_cell.angle_gamma   90.00
#
_symmetry.space_group_name_H-M   'P 1'
#
loop_
_entity.id
_entity.type
_entity.pdbx_description
1 polymer ?
#
loop_
_entity_poly.entity_id
_entity_poly.type
_entity_poly.pdbx_seq_one_letter_code
_entity_poly.pdbx_strand_id
1 'polypeptide(L)'
;IKIIYSAVKDLMSGFLGSKKSFDKPVLVKLSADSNIYKLGFVTNDDLTDLGVGSEMVSVYLPHSYAWSGNQFIISKEYITPLNVSAATVMKFIVSGGVSTVESDEETE
;
A
#
# COMPACT_ATOMS: atom_id res chain seq x y z
N ILE A 1 9.50 21.29 7.50
CA ILE A 1 9.21 19.84 7.64
C ILE A 1 7.74 19.50 7.34
N LYS A 2 6.73 20.30 7.76
CA LYS A 2 5.30 20.10 7.40
C LYS A 2 4.94 20.23 5.90
N ILE A 3 5.76 20.92 5.10
CA ILE A 3 5.49 21.20 3.68
C ILE A 3 5.54 19.93 2.83
N ILE A 4 6.45 19.00 3.11
CA ILE A 4 6.57 17.74 2.34
C ILE A 4 5.34 16.85 2.61
N TYR A 5 4.87 16.80 3.85
CA TYR A 5 3.69 16.02 4.22
C TYR A 5 2.41 16.55 3.56
N SER A 6 2.20 17.87 3.57
CA SER A 6 1.09 18.50 2.86
C SER A 6 1.18 18.29 1.35
N ALA A 7 2.36 18.49 0.74
CA ALA A 7 2.51 18.30 -0.71
C ALA A 7 2.22 16.87 -1.17
N VAL A 8 2.63 15.85 -0.39
CA VAL A 8 2.30 14.45 -0.69
C VAL A 8 0.82 14.16 -0.44
N LYS A 9 0.25 14.65 0.66
CA LYS A 9 -1.18 14.49 0.97
C LYS A 9 -2.07 15.16 -0.07
N ASP A 10 -1.71 16.35 -0.53
CA ASP A 10 -2.46 17.13 -1.52
C ASP A 10 -2.31 16.54 -2.93
N LEU A 11 -1.12 16.04 -3.29
CA LEU A 11 -0.90 15.30 -4.53
C LEU A 11 -1.70 13.99 -4.55
N MET A 12 -1.71 13.25 -3.45
CA MET A 12 -2.56 12.07 -3.29
C MET A 12 -4.03 12.46 -3.43
N SER A 13 -4.49 13.47 -2.70
CA SER A 13 -5.89 13.92 -2.72
C SER A 13 -6.37 14.38 -4.10
N GLY A 14 -5.49 15.02 -4.89
CA GLY A 14 -5.80 15.50 -6.24
C GLY A 14 -5.78 14.42 -7.33
N PHE A 15 -5.03 13.32 -7.12
CA PHE A 15 -5.01 12.17 -8.03
C PHE A 15 -6.06 11.11 -7.66
N LEU A 16 -6.51 11.10 -6.40
CA LEU A 16 -7.52 10.20 -5.81
C LEU A 16 -8.97 10.60 -6.14
N GLY A 17 -9.22 11.10 -7.34
CA GLY A 17 -10.57 11.39 -7.83
C GLY A 17 -11.48 10.17 -7.69
N SER A 18 -12.41 10.22 -6.73
CA SER A 18 -13.57 9.32 -6.51
C SER A 18 -13.36 7.80 -6.33
N LYS A 19 -12.16 7.23 -6.50
CA LYS A 19 -11.92 5.80 -6.24
C LYS A 19 -10.67 5.53 -5.41
N LYS A 20 -10.93 5.20 -4.15
CA LYS A 20 -10.10 4.56 -3.12
C LYS A 20 -9.16 3.45 -3.65
N SER A 21 -8.00 3.77 -4.18
CA SER A 21 -7.05 2.76 -4.68
C SER A 21 -5.84 2.51 -3.75
N PHE A 22 -5.58 3.37 -2.77
CA PHE A 22 -4.44 3.23 -1.85
C PHE A 22 -4.79 3.37 -0.36
N ASP A 23 -6.05 3.19 0.04
CA ASP A 23 -6.49 3.30 1.44
C ASP A 23 -6.39 2.00 2.25
N LYS A 24 -6.06 0.88 1.58
CA LYS A 24 -5.93 -0.46 2.17
C LYS A 24 -4.46 -0.93 2.17
N PRO A 25 -3.61 -0.47 3.09
CA PRO A 25 -2.22 -0.91 3.17
C PRO A 25 -2.13 -2.37 3.59
N VAL A 26 -1.20 -3.09 2.96
CA VAL A 26 -1.00 -4.51 3.18
C VAL A 26 0.48 -4.89 3.17
N LEU A 27 0.79 -5.95 3.88
CA LEU A 27 2.04 -6.69 3.78
C LEU A 27 1.80 -7.92 2.90
N VAL A 28 2.60 -8.08 1.86
CA VAL A 28 2.51 -9.17 0.89
C VAL A 28 3.68 -10.11 1.05
N LYS A 29 3.42 -11.40 1.27
CA LYS A 29 4.45 -12.45 1.25
C LYS A 29 4.79 -12.80 -0.20
N LEU A 30 6.07 -12.69 -0.59
CA LEU A 30 6.46 -12.86 -2.00
C LEU A 30 6.59 -14.33 -2.44
N SER A 31 6.77 -15.24 -1.49
CA SER A 31 6.82 -16.68 -1.75
C SER A 31 6.44 -17.46 -0.49
N ALA A 32 5.70 -18.56 -0.66
CA ALA A 32 5.17 -19.39 0.41
C ALA A 32 6.25 -19.83 1.41
N ASP A 33 7.42 -20.21 0.90
CA ASP A 33 8.54 -20.75 1.69
C ASP A 33 9.57 -19.70 2.11
N SER A 34 9.28 -18.41 1.89
CA SER A 34 10.20 -17.31 2.21
C SER A 34 9.72 -16.47 3.39
N ASN A 35 10.66 -15.81 4.07
CA ASN A 35 10.33 -14.72 5.01
C ASN A 35 10.51 -13.35 4.35
N ILE A 36 10.23 -13.25 3.05
CA ILE A 36 10.37 -12.01 2.28
C ILE A 36 8.98 -11.41 2.07
N TYR A 37 8.85 -10.15 2.49
CA TYR A 37 7.61 -9.41 2.40
C TYR A 37 7.81 -8.07 1.69
N LYS A 38 6.77 -7.61 1.02
CA LYS A 38 6.73 -6.30 0.39
C LYS A 38 5.48 -5.55 0.83
N LEU A 39 5.63 -4.25 1.08
CA LEU A 39 4.51 -3.39 1.41
C LEU A 39 3.79 -2.94 0.12
N GLY A 40 2.48 -2.79 0.22
CA GLY A 40 1.66 -2.36 -0.89
C GLY A 40 0.27 -1.96 -0.47
N PHE A 41 -0.61 -1.85 -1.45
CA PHE A 41 -1.99 -1.42 -1.27
C PHE A 41 -2.94 -2.26 -2.12
N VAL A 42 -4.02 -2.76 -1.52
CA VAL A 42 -5.07 -3.44 -2.27
C VAL A 42 -5.81 -2.40 -3.12
N THR A 43 -5.82 -2.59 -4.44
CA THR A 43 -6.50 -1.72 -5.39
C THR A 43 -7.85 -2.29 -5.84
N ASN A 44 -8.02 -3.61 -5.75
CA ASN A 44 -9.31 -4.28 -5.96
C ASN A 44 -9.34 -5.59 -5.15
N ASP A 45 -10.37 -5.79 -4.33
CA ASP A 45 -10.57 -6.92 -3.43
C ASP A 45 -11.44 -8.06 -4.01
N ASP A 46 -11.97 -7.87 -5.21
CA ASP A 46 -12.71 -8.89 -5.97
C ASP A 46 -12.39 -8.79 -7.47
N LEU A 47 -11.86 -9.89 -8.02
CA LEU A 47 -11.48 -9.98 -9.43
C LEU A 47 -12.40 -10.90 -10.24
N THR A 48 -13.61 -11.17 -9.72
CA THR A 48 -14.62 -11.99 -10.41
C THR A 48 -15.01 -11.41 -11.77
N ASP A 49 -15.14 -10.08 -11.89
CA ASP A 49 -15.43 -9.40 -13.16
C ASP A 49 -14.33 -9.57 -14.22
N LEU A 50 -13.11 -9.92 -13.80
CA LEU A 50 -11.98 -10.23 -14.68
C LEU A 50 -11.82 -11.73 -14.95
N GLY A 51 -12.70 -12.58 -14.41
CA GLY A 51 -12.64 -14.03 -14.55
C GLY A 51 -11.55 -14.71 -13.71
N VAL A 52 -10.94 -13.99 -12.75
CA VAL A 52 -9.86 -14.51 -11.89
C VAL A 52 -10.40 -15.12 -10.59
N GLY A 53 -11.58 -14.65 -10.14
CA GLY A 53 -12.28 -15.16 -8.96
C GLY A 53 -12.04 -14.33 -7.68
N SER A 54 -12.79 -14.66 -6.64
CA SER A 54 -12.85 -13.93 -5.37
C SER A 54 -11.67 -14.17 -4.43
N GLU A 55 -10.90 -15.25 -4.62
CA GLU A 55 -9.78 -15.61 -3.75
C GLU A 55 -8.49 -14.83 -4.08
N MET A 56 -8.49 -14.12 -5.20
CA MET A 56 -7.38 -13.30 -5.67
C MET A 56 -7.75 -11.83 -5.55
N VAL A 57 -6.75 -11.00 -5.25
CA VAL A 57 -6.92 -9.54 -5.20
C VAL A 57 -5.83 -8.85 -5.99
N SER A 58 -6.12 -7.65 -6.46
CA SER A 58 -5.15 -6.78 -7.09
C SER A 58 -4.46 -5.94 -6.04
N VAL A 59 -3.12 -5.98 -6.03
CA VAL A 59 -2.27 -5.22 -5.12
C VAL A 59 -1.27 -4.39 -5.91
N TYR A 60 -1.17 -3.10 -5.59
CA TYR A 60 -0.12 -2.23 -6.08
C TYR A 60 1.07 -2.24 -5.13
N LEU A 61 2.27 -2.52 -5.66
CA LEU A 61 3.54 -2.58 -4.94
C LEU A 61 4.44 -1.45 -5.46
N PRO A 62 4.53 -0.29 -4.77
CA PRO A 62 5.35 0.83 -5.21
C PRO A 62 6.85 0.50 -5.17
N HIS A 63 7.63 1.28 -5.92
CA HIS A 63 9.09 1.25 -5.91
C HIS A 63 9.65 2.28 -4.94
N SER A 64 10.73 1.94 -4.26
CA SER A 64 11.49 2.89 -3.44
C SER A 64 12.08 4.00 -4.31
N TYR A 65 12.11 5.23 -3.79
CA TYR A 65 12.61 6.43 -4.47
C TYR A 65 11.92 6.76 -5.82
N ALA A 66 10.72 6.21 -6.06
CA ALA A 66 9.93 6.51 -7.25
C ALA A 66 8.41 6.48 -6.93
N TRP A 67 7.62 7.14 -7.79
CA TRP A 67 6.16 7.04 -7.74
C TRP A 67 5.61 5.86 -8.57
N SER A 68 6.49 5.14 -9.27
CA SER A 68 6.13 3.95 -10.04
C SER A 68 6.01 2.72 -9.15
N GLY A 69 5.50 1.62 -9.72
CA GLY A 69 5.33 0.36 -9.03
C GLY A 69 4.85 -0.72 -9.96
N ASN A 70 4.53 -1.87 -9.39
CA ASN A 70 3.93 -2.97 -10.12
C ASN A 70 2.54 -3.25 -9.57
N GLN A 71 1.61 -3.59 -10.45
CA GLN A 71 0.35 -4.21 -10.07
C GLN A 71 0.54 -5.73 -10.14
N PHE A 72 0.10 -6.43 -9.09
CA PHE A 72 0.12 -7.88 -9.00
C PHE A 72 -1.25 -8.41 -8.62
N ILE A 73 -1.58 -9.59 -9.13
CA ILE A 73 -2.72 -10.40 -8.69
C ILE A 73 -2.19 -11.42 -7.69
N ILE A 74 -2.71 -11.42 -6.47
CA ILE A 74 -2.14 -12.17 -5.35
C ILE A 74 -3.28 -12.89 -4.61
N SER A 75 -3.04 -14.15 -4.23
CA SER A 75 -3.97 -14.91 -3.37
C SER A 75 -4.12 -14.21 -2.02
N LYS A 76 -5.35 -14.14 -1.52
CA LYS A 76 -5.67 -13.53 -0.22
C LYS A 76 -4.87 -14.12 0.94
N GLU A 77 -4.46 -15.39 0.84
CA GLU A 77 -3.66 -16.07 1.87
C GLU A 77 -2.25 -15.47 2.08
N TYR A 78 -1.70 -14.79 1.07
CA TYR A 78 -0.37 -14.15 1.14
C TYR A 78 -0.42 -12.69 1.55
N ILE A 79 -1.59 -12.20 1.97
CA ILE A 79 -1.84 -10.80 2.27
C ILE A 79 -2.20 -10.64 3.73
N THR A 80 -1.48 -9.75 4.40
CA THR A 80 -1.80 -9.34 5.77
C THR A 80 -2.17 -7.85 5.77
N PRO A 81 -3.42 -7.49 6.11
CA PRO A 81 -3.81 -6.09 6.28
C PRO A 81 -3.00 -5.41 7.39
N LEU A 82 -2.63 -4.15 7.16
CA LEU A 82 -1.90 -3.34 8.13
C LEU A 82 -2.83 -2.31 8.78
N ASN A 83 -2.80 -2.23 10.10
CA ASN A 83 -3.46 -1.18 10.86
C ASN A 83 -2.55 0.05 11.00
N VAL A 84 -2.15 0.63 9.86
CA VAL A 84 -1.28 1.81 9.78
C VAL A 84 -1.86 2.72 8.70
N SER A 85 -1.74 4.04 8.85
CA SER A 85 -2.25 4.96 7.83
C SER A 85 -1.56 4.72 6.47
N ALA A 86 -2.33 4.82 5.39
CA ALA A 86 -1.80 4.69 4.04
C ALA A 86 -0.68 5.69 3.73
N ALA A 87 -0.78 6.90 4.27
CA ALA A 87 0.23 7.95 4.12
C ALA A 87 1.56 7.54 4.77
N THR A 88 1.50 6.96 5.98
CA THR A 88 2.69 6.48 6.69
C THR A 88 3.35 5.32 5.93
N VAL A 89 2.56 4.36 5.43
CA VAL A 89 3.07 3.23 4.64
C VAL A 89 3.69 3.72 3.33
N MET A 90 3.05 4.65 2.63
CA MET A 90 3.58 5.24 1.39
C MET A 90 4.91 5.97 1.64
N LYS A 91 4.99 6.79 2.69
CA LYS A 91 6.23 7.47 3.11
C LYS A 91 7.35 6.46 3.37
N PHE A 92 7.03 5.38 4.09
CA PHE A 92 7.98 4.31 4.35
C PHE A 92 8.49 3.67 3.06
N ILE A 93 7.60 3.29 2.14
CA ILE A 93 7.99 2.67 0.86
C ILE A 93 8.83 3.62 0.01
N VAL A 94 8.36 4.86 -0.23
CA VAL A 94 9.04 5.81 -1.12
C VAL A 94 10.41 6.23 -0.55
N SER A 95 10.56 6.25 0.77
CA SER A 95 11.87 6.49 1.41
C SER A 95 12.83 5.29 1.34
N GLY A 96 12.37 4.12 0.88
CA GLY A 96 13.15 2.88 0.92
C GLY A 96 13.25 2.26 2.31
N GLY A 97 12.33 2.61 3.21
CA GLY A 97 12.26 2.10 4.58
C GLY A 97 13.09 2.87 5.61
N VAL A 98 13.72 3.99 5.22
CA VAL A 98 14.55 4.79 6.14
C VAL A 98 13.74 5.78 6.97
N SER A 99 12.51 6.11 6.56
CA SER A 99 11.66 7.00 7.34
C SER A 99 11.08 6.29 8.56
N THR A 100 11.06 6.94 9.72
CA THR A 100 10.32 6.46 10.88
C THR A 100 8.82 6.39 10.58
N VAL A 101 8.26 5.22 10.85
CA VAL A 101 6.82 5.00 11.03
C VAL A 101 6.54 5.45 12.46
N GLU A 102 6.20 6.72 12.64
CA GLU A 102 5.63 7.17 13.92
C GLU A 102 4.27 6.49 14.01
N SER A 103 4.11 5.58 14.97
CA SER A 103 2.80 5.12 15.38
C SER A 103 2.07 6.34 15.93
N ASP A 104 0.91 6.65 15.38
CA ASP A 104 -0.03 7.61 15.96
C ASP A 104 -0.56 7.02 17.28
N GLU A 105 0.28 6.84 18.30
CA GLU A 105 -0.17 6.71 19.67
C GLU A 105 -0.56 8.11 20.14
N GLU A 106 -1.85 8.28 20.40
CA GLU A 106 -2.47 9.46 20.99
C GLU A 106 -1.56 10.08 22.06
N THR A 107 -1.14 11.32 21.81
CA THR A 107 -0.80 12.22 22.92
C THR A 107 -2.09 12.97 23.24
N GLU A 108 -2.78 12.54 24.30
CA GLU A 108 -3.76 13.36 25.02
C GLU A 108 -3.16 14.71 25.45
#